data_AF-A0A1M7HTT7-F1
#
_entry.id   AF-A0A1M7HTT7-F1
#
_cell.length_a   1.000
_cell.length_b   1.000
_cell.length_c   1.000
_cell.angle_alpha   90.00
_cell.angle_beta   90.00
_cell.angle_gamma   90.00
#
_symmetry.space_group_name_H-M   'P 1'
#
loop_
_entity.id
_entity.type
_entity.pdbx_description
1 polymer ?
#
loop_
_entity_poly.entity_id
_entity_poly.type
_entity_poly.pdbx_seq_one_letter_code
_entity_poly.pdbx_strand_id
1 'polypeptide(L)'
;MTSRRLRAAQRREALETPQYGWIWKPLLVVLIVALVVMVGLGVWWSKAPKAFDVEAVTEQQRQSSSPAGRGVVTVATLKQLLDTLQDKPGGYLRDDVLPPGVVMDNMPSWEWGVLQQAQVMSHQLASLDPRTAPPVEALDAAMRGNADNWILSSTGKKLAEASGQVGDYLEQFDQASGTAFAANGQGLAAWLGAVRTKLAPLTERLSASVGDADMLKELGIAVPESADVPWYRVDNDLHQARGQSWALSRLMAAMLRDQRDAIESAGMLDQWQRAQAELERTQRHLWSPVVLRGSGFGIFANYPLTMAHHLTRIDASLVELEAGLAIEPSRSSRSEPSAGEQPSAEEQQPSASEPSSEQEGQEAPAEEASPEAEQGAPTDETSSEAEQSAPAEEASPEDQAAA
;
A
#
# COMPACT_ATOMS: atom_id res chain seq x y z
N MET A 1 65.75 15.41 61.73
CA MET A 1 65.18 14.13 61.23
C MET A 1 63.73 14.23 60.72
N THR A 2 62.97 15.28 61.04
CA THR A 2 61.54 15.47 60.70
C THR A 2 61.22 15.50 59.19
N SER A 3 62.10 16.08 58.36
CA SER A 3 61.82 16.31 56.92
C SER A 3 61.79 15.06 56.03
N ARG A 4 62.19 13.87 56.53
CA ARG A 4 62.04 12.59 55.81
C ARG A 4 60.72 11.88 56.12
N ARG A 5 60.18 12.01 57.34
CA ARG A 5 58.92 11.36 57.75
C ARG A 5 57.71 12.00 57.07
N LEU A 6 57.66 13.33 56.99
CA LEU A 6 56.59 14.06 56.27
C LEU A 6 56.54 13.68 54.78
N ARG A 7 57.69 13.58 54.10
CA ARG A 7 57.78 13.11 52.71
C ARG A 7 57.37 11.65 52.51
N ALA A 8 57.49 10.80 53.53
CA ALA A 8 57.01 9.43 53.49
C ALA A 8 55.48 9.35 53.70
N ALA A 9 54.91 10.22 54.53
CA ALA A 9 53.46 10.33 54.72
C ALA A 9 52.75 10.85 53.46
N GLN A 10 53.23 11.95 52.88
CA GLN A 10 52.67 12.52 51.64
C GLN A 10 52.74 11.53 50.45
N ARG A 11 53.78 10.69 50.39
CA ARG A 11 53.89 9.62 49.38
C ARG A 11 52.92 8.46 49.62
N ARG A 12 52.37 8.29 50.83
CA ARG A 12 51.32 7.30 51.12
C ARG A 12 49.93 7.86 50.79
N GLU A 13 49.62 9.09 51.23
CA GLU A 13 48.36 9.76 50.88
C GLU A 13 48.15 9.83 49.35
N ALA A 14 49.20 10.17 48.59
CA ALA A 14 49.14 10.21 47.13
C ALA A 14 48.93 8.84 46.44
N LEU A 15 49.15 7.73 47.16
CA LEU A 15 48.87 6.35 46.69
C LEU A 15 47.53 5.83 47.20
N GLU A 16 47.03 6.35 48.33
CA GLU A 16 45.76 5.96 48.96
C GLU A 16 44.55 6.65 48.30
N THR A 17 44.73 7.83 47.70
CA THR A 17 43.71 8.47 46.84
C THR A 17 44.23 8.65 45.41
N PRO A 18 44.29 7.58 44.58
CA PRO A 18 44.60 7.73 43.16
C PRO A 18 43.50 8.56 42.50
N GLN A 19 43.85 9.75 42.00
CA GLN A 19 42.91 10.67 41.35
C GLN A 19 42.49 10.15 39.96
N TYR A 20 41.61 9.14 39.95
CA TYR A 20 41.13 8.45 38.76
C TYR A 20 40.23 9.31 37.84
N GLY A 21 40.01 10.58 38.20
CA GLY A 21 39.21 11.55 37.44
C GLY A 21 39.77 11.89 36.05
N TRP A 22 41.01 11.50 35.72
CA TRP A 22 41.53 11.59 34.34
C TRP A 22 41.06 10.45 33.43
N ILE A 23 40.66 9.28 33.97
CA ILE A 23 40.22 8.12 33.18
C ILE A 23 38.69 8.11 33.01
N TRP A 24 37.95 8.53 34.04
CA TRP A 24 36.48 8.56 33.92
C TRP A 24 35.96 9.66 33.00
N LYS A 25 36.67 10.79 32.85
CA LYS A 25 36.31 11.86 31.89
C LYS A 25 36.31 11.41 30.43
N PRO A 26 37.39 10.84 29.86
CA PRO A 26 37.37 10.33 28.49
C PRO A 26 36.42 9.13 28.33
N LEU A 27 36.26 8.28 29.35
CA LEU A 27 35.26 7.20 29.32
C LEU A 27 33.82 7.74 29.22
N LEU A 28 33.50 8.79 29.96
CA LEU A 28 32.21 9.49 29.90
C LEU A 28 32.01 10.17 28.53
N VAL A 29 33.05 10.79 27.96
CA VAL A 29 32.98 11.35 26.60
C VAL A 29 32.74 10.28 25.56
N VAL A 30 33.44 9.13 25.62
CA VAL A 30 33.21 7.98 24.72
C VAL A 30 31.80 7.43 24.88
N LEU A 31 31.28 7.32 26.11
CA LEU A 31 29.90 6.90 26.38
C LEU A 31 28.87 7.87 25.78
N ILE A 32 29.07 9.18 25.94
CA ILE A 32 28.18 10.21 25.35
C ILE A 32 28.23 10.16 23.82
N VAL A 33 29.43 10.04 23.22
CA VAL A 33 29.58 9.90 21.76
C VAL A 33 28.90 8.62 21.26
N ALA A 34 29.07 7.49 21.95
CA ALA A 34 28.40 6.25 21.61
C ALA A 34 26.87 6.38 21.70
N LEU A 35 26.34 7.05 22.73
CA LEU A 35 24.91 7.34 22.87
C LEU A 35 24.38 8.23 21.74
N VAL A 36 25.11 9.30 21.38
CA VAL A 36 24.74 10.19 20.27
C VAL A 36 24.74 9.45 18.92
N VAL A 37 25.74 8.60 18.67
CA VAL A 37 25.79 7.74 17.47
C VAL A 37 24.64 6.75 17.47
N MET A 38 24.35 6.10 18.60
CA MET A 38 23.24 5.14 18.74
C MET A 38 21.87 5.79 18.50
N VAL A 39 21.63 7.00 19.04
CA VAL A 39 20.41 7.79 18.77
C VAL A 39 20.35 8.22 17.30
N GLY A 40 21.47 8.66 16.71
CA GLY A 40 21.54 9.04 15.31
C GLY A 40 21.23 7.88 14.36
N LEU A 41 21.78 6.69 14.62
CA LEU A 41 21.45 5.46 13.90
C LEU A 41 20.00 5.07 14.09
N GLY A 42 19.49 5.08 15.33
CA GLY A 42 18.09 4.76 15.63
C GLY A 42 17.09 5.65 14.89
N VAL A 43 17.34 6.96 14.86
CA VAL A 43 16.53 7.93 14.09
C VAL A 43 16.65 7.69 12.58
N TRP A 44 17.82 7.33 12.07
CA TRP A 44 18.02 7.03 10.65
C TRP A 44 17.32 5.73 10.22
N TRP A 45 17.44 4.67 11.01
CA TRP A 45 16.81 3.36 10.83
C TRP A 45 15.29 3.39 11.02
N SER A 46 14.77 4.33 11.81
CA SER A 46 13.32 4.50 12.03
C SER A 46 12.61 5.37 10.99
N LYS A 47 13.31 5.82 9.94
CA LYS A 47 12.66 6.53 8.84
C LYS A 47 11.85 5.55 8.01
N ALA A 48 10.53 5.55 8.22
CA ALA A 48 9.59 4.89 7.33
C ALA A 48 9.83 5.38 5.88
N PRO A 49 9.95 4.46 4.91
CA PRO A 49 10.04 4.79 3.49
C PRO A 49 8.92 5.72 3.04
N LYS A 50 9.23 6.63 2.12
CA LYS A 50 8.22 7.50 1.50
C LYS A 50 7.22 6.66 0.72
N ALA A 51 5.97 7.10 0.63
CA ALA A 51 5.05 6.56 -0.35
C ALA A 51 5.62 6.74 -1.77
N PHE A 52 5.51 5.70 -2.58
CA PHE A 52 5.88 5.70 -4.00
C PHE A 52 4.63 5.79 -4.89
N ASP A 53 4.85 6.26 -6.11
CA ASP A 53 3.88 6.19 -7.21
C ASP A 53 3.92 4.78 -7.82
N VAL A 54 2.75 4.16 -7.97
CA VAL A 54 2.62 2.77 -8.43
C VAL A 54 2.91 2.61 -9.92
N GLU A 55 2.65 3.62 -10.76
CA GLU A 55 2.99 3.57 -12.19
C GLU A 55 4.49 3.78 -12.37
N ALA A 56 5.09 4.78 -11.70
CA ALA A 56 6.52 5.08 -11.83
C ALA A 56 7.43 3.92 -11.40
N VAL A 57 7.06 3.15 -10.38
CA VAL A 57 7.82 1.92 -10.02
C VAL A 57 7.58 0.78 -11.00
N THR A 58 6.41 0.71 -11.61
CA THR A 58 6.09 -0.28 -12.66
C THR A 58 6.86 0.01 -13.94
N GLU A 59 7.04 1.28 -14.30
CA GLU A 59 7.91 1.69 -15.42
C GLU A 59 9.38 1.36 -15.16
N GLN A 60 9.86 1.54 -13.92
CA GLN A 60 11.26 1.22 -13.55
C GLN A 60 11.55 -0.28 -13.49
N GLN A 61 10.57 -1.11 -13.13
CA GLN A 61 10.73 -2.56 -12.99
C GLN A 61 10.55 -3.32 -14.31
N ARG A 62 9.93 -2.72 -15.34
CA ARG A 62 9.69 -3.37 -16.63
C ARG A 62 10.73 -3.02 -17.68
N GLN A 63 10.96 -3.96 -18.58
CA GLN A 63 11.81 -3.77 -19.75
C GLN A 63 10.99 -3.35 -20.99
N SER A 64 9.65 -3.47 -20.93
CA SER A 64 8.72 -3.14 -22.01
C SER A 64 8.26 -1.68 -21.96
N SER A 65 8.35 -1.00 -23.11
CA SER A 65 7.78 0.34 -23.34
C SER A 65 6.27 0.32 -23.63
N SER A 66 5.64 -0.86 -23.70
CA SER A 66 4.20 -0.99 -23.90
C SER A 66 3.42 -0.62 -22.63
N PRO A 67 2.19 -0.08 -22.75
CA PRO A 67 1.32 0.16 -21.60
C PRO A 67 1.17 -1.10 -20.75
N ALA A 68 1.35 -0.96 -19.43
CA ALA A 68 1.28 -2.10 -18.52
C ALA A 68 -0.14 -2.69 -18.52
N GLY A 69 -0.26 -3.99 -18.83
CA GLY A 69 -1.53 -4.72 -18.84
C GLY A 69 -2.20 -4.83 -17.46
N ARG A 70 -3.39 -5.41 -17.43
CA ARG A 70 -4.19 -5.61 -16.21
C ARG A 70 -3.52 -6.60 -15.26
N GLY A 71 -3.15 -6.10 -14.08
CA GLY A 71 -2.51 -6.85 -12.98
C GLY A 71 -1.02 -6.53 -12.82
N VAL A 72 -0.41 -5.93 -13.85
CA VAL A 72 1.02 -5.63 -13.90
C VAL A 72 1.43 -4.64 -12.81
N VAL A 73 0.66 -3.58 -12.59
CA VAL A 73 0.98 -2.57 -11.57
C VAL A 73 0.78 -3.13 -10.17
N THR A 74 -0.18 -4.03 -9.97
CA THR A 74 -0.40 -4.75 -8.70
C THR A 74 0.78 -5.66 -8.37
N VAL A 75 1.29 -6.43 -9.35
CA VAL A 75 2.45 -7.31 -9.17
C VAL A 75 3.74 -6.52 -8.97
N ALA A 76 3.99 -5.47 -9.76
CA ALA A 76 5.14 -4.58 -9.58
C ALA A 76 5.10 -3.81 -8.25
N THR A 77 3.90 -3.43 -7.78
CA THR A 77 3.71 -2.84 -6.44
C THR A 77 4.00 -3.86 -5.34
N LEU A 78 3.55 -5.12 -5.47
CA LEU A 78 3.90 -6.18 -4.52
C LEU A 78 5.42 -6.38 -4.46
N LYS A 79 6.10 -6.42 -5.61
CA LYS A 79 7.57 -6.49 -5.67
C LYS A 79 8.20 -5.30 -4.95
N GLN A 80 7.73 -4.09 -5.24
CA GLN A 80 8.22 -2.87 -4.60
C GLN A 80 8.06 -2.88 -3.08
N LEU A 81 6.99 -3.48 -2.53
CA LEU A 81 6.83 -3.62 -1.08
C LEU A 81 7.91 -4.54 -0.47
N LEU A 82 8.24 -5.65 -1.14
CA LEU A 82 9.30 -6.57 -0.72
C LEU A 82 10.69 -5.93 -0.83
N ASP A 83 10.98 -5.26 -1.96
CA ASP A 83 12.22 -4.50 -2.15
C ASP A 83 12.37 -3.40 -1.09
N THR A 84 11.28 -2.70 -0.76
CA THR A 84 11.27 -1.63 0.26
C THR A 84 11.56 -2.17 1.67
N LEU A 85 11.18 -3.42 1.98
CA LEU A 85 11.55 -4.06 3.25
C LEU A 85 13.04 -4.40 3.31
N GLN A 86 13.67 -4.69 2.17
CA GLN A 86 15.06 -5.09 2.06
C GLN A 86 16.02 -3.88 1.98
N ASP A 87 15.72 -2.90 1.13
CA ASP A 87 16.65 -1.83 0.73
C ASP A 87 16.58 -0.56 1.60
N LYS A 88 15.69 -0.54 2.60
CA LYS A 88 15.55 0.63 3.50
C LYS A 88 16.80 0.84 4.38
N PRO A 89 17.02 2.05 4.92
CA PRO A 89 18.07 2.32 5.91
C PRO A 89 18.08 1.32 7.07
N GLY A 90 19.19 0.59 7.21
CA GLY A 90 19.37 -0.47 8.21
C GLY A 90 18.98 -1.88 7.74
N GLY A 91 18.44 -2.05 6.53
CA GLY A 91 17.92 -3.33 6.06
C GLY A 91 16.66 -3.75 6.81
N TYR A 92 16.36 -5.05 6.84
CA TYR A 92 15.26 -5.63 7.61
C TYR A 92 15.68 -5.85 9.08
N LEU A 93 15.22 -4.98 9.98
CA LEU A 93 15.77 -4.83 11.34
C LEU A 93 15.16 -5.80 12.35
N ARG A 94 14.05 -6.47 12.03
CA ARG A 94 13.45 -7.50 12.90
C ARG A 94 14.38 -8.69 13.19
N ASP A 95 15.35 -8.97 12.31
CA ASP A 95 16.39 -9.99 12.51
C ASP A 95 17.59 -9.48 13.34
N ASP A 96 17.68 -8.18 13.63
CA ASP A 96 18.92 -7.53 14.07
C ASP A 96 19.06 -7.48 15.61
N VAL A 97 19.99 -8.26 16.15
CA VAL A 97 20.20 -8.44 17.60
C VAL A 97 21.13 -7.36 18.19
N LEU A 98 21.61 -6.42 17.37
CA LEU A 98 22.52 -5.36 17.77
C LEU A 98 21.76 -4.08 18.21
N PRO A 99 22.19 -3.38 19.27
CA PRO A 99 21.66 -2.05 19.58
C PRO A 99 21.96 -1.07 18.43
N PRO A 100 21.02 -0.20 18.01
CA PRO A 100 19.77 0.15 18.68
C PRO A 100 18.52 -0.72 18.43
N GLY A 101 18.56 -1.74 17.55
CA GLY A 101 17.35 -2.52 17.16
C GLY A 101 16.58 -3.10 18.35
N VAL A 102 17.30 -3.64 19.34
CA VAL A 102 16.74 -4.21 20.59
C VAL A 102 16.01 -3.17 21.47
N VAL A 103 16.26 -1.87 21.27
CA VAL A 103 15.68 -0.76 22.06
C VAL A 103 14.60 0.00 21.28
N MET A 104 14.43 -0.30 19.98
CA MET A 104 13.54 0.43 19.07
C MET A 104 12.73 -0.55 18.21
N ASP A 105 11.67 -1.08 18.82
CA ASP A 105 10.76 -2.07 18.27
C ASP A 105 9.72 -1.52 17.26
N ASN A 106 9.57 -0.19 17.21
CA ASN A 106 8.67 0.51 16.29
C ASN A 106 8.93 0.23 14.79
N MET A 107 10.19 0.17 14.35
CA MET A 107 10.50 -0.15 12.94
C MET A 107 10.30 -1.66 12.63
N PRO A 108 10.81 -2.61 13.44
CA PRO A 108 10.47 -4.03 13.33
C PRO A 108 8.96 -4.33 13.33
N SER A 109 8.16 -3.57 14.08
CA SER A 109 6.69 -3.68 14.06
C SER A 109 6.07 -3.13 12.78
N TRP A 110 6.58 -2.01 12.25
CA TRP A 110 6.17 -1.48 10.94
C TRP A 110 6.51 -2.43 9.79
N GLU A 111 7.74 -2.97 9.78
CA GLU A 111 8.19 -4.01 8.82
C GLU A 111 7.25 -5.21 8.82
N TRP A 112 6.92 -5.70 10.02
CA TRP A 112 6.00 -6.82 10.21
C TRP A 112 4.59 -6.52 9.67
N GLY A 113 4.14 -5.27 9.79
CA GLY A 113 2.91 -4.82 9.17
C GLY A 113 2.94 -4.92 7.65
N VAL A 114 3.98 -4.36 7.01
CA VAL A 114 4.14 -4.40 5.54
C VAL A 114 4.23 -5.84 5.03
N LEU A 115 5.02 -6.70 5.69
CA LEU A 115 5.19 -8.10 5.31
C LEU A 115 3.88 -8.89 5.36
N GLN A 116 3.09 -8.74 6.43
CA GLN A 116 1.79 -9.40 6.54
C GLN A 116 0.82 -8.98 5.42
N GLN A 117 0.86 -7.73 4.99
CA GLN A 117 0.02 -7.24 3.90
C GLN A 117 0.53 -7.68 2.52
N ALA A 118 1.84 -7.82 2.33
CA ALA A 118 2.43 -8.47 1.16
C ALA A 118 2.01 -9.95 1.09
N GLN A 119 2.08 -10.70 2.20
CA GLN A 119 1.61 -12.09 2.30
C GLN A 119 0.12 -12.22 1.91
N VAL A 120 -0.75 -11.31 2.38
CA VAL A 120 -2.17 -11.30 1.94
C VAL A 120 -2.30 -11.17 0.43
N MET A 121 -1.56 -10.26 -0.20
CA MET A 121 -1.61 -10.13 -1.67
C MET A 121 -1.09 -11.41 -2.35
N SER A 122 0.09 -11.93 -1.94
CA SER A 122 0.66 -13.17 -2.48
C SER A 122 -0.30 -14.36 -2.41
N HIS A 123 -0.98 -14.56 -1.26
CA HIS A 123 -1.98 -15.62 -1.10
C HIS A 123 -3.21 -15.46 -2.02
N GLN A 124 -3.49 -14.23 -2.46
CA GLN A 124 -4.70 -13.90 -3.23
C GLN A 124 -4.43 -13.71 -4.73
N LEU A 125 -3.18 -13.68 -5.16
CA LEU A 125 -2.83 -13.68 -6.59
C LEU A 125 -3.48 -14.84 -7.35
N ALA A 126 -3.63 -16.03 -6.74
CA ALA A 126 -4.26 -17.18 -7.39
C ALA A 126 -5.78 -16.99 -7.62
N SER A 127 -6.43 -16.13 -6.84
CA SER A 127 -7.85 -15.78 -7.05
C SER A 127 -8.04 -14.65 -8.07
N LEU A 128 -7.03 -13.79 -8.23
CA LEU A 128 -6.97 -12.67 -9.18
C LEU A 128 -6.53 -13.12 -10.60
N ASP A 129 -5.60 -14.07 -10.68
CA ASP A 129 -5.11 -14.71 -11.90
C ASP A 129 -5.18 -16.24 -11.80
N PRO A 130 -6.39 -16.83 -11.95
CA PRO A 130 -6.56 -18.29 -11.94
C PRO A 130 -5.94 -19.00 -13.15
N ARG A 131 -5.33 -18.28 -14.10
CA ARG A 131 -4.71 -18.86 -15.30
C ARG A 131 -3.22 -19.17 -15.11
N THR A 132 -2.56 -18.57 -14.12
CA THR A 132 -1.10 -18.65 -13.93
C THR A 132 -0.73 -19.28 -12.59
N ALA A 133 -1.25 -20.49 -12.35
CA ALA A 133 -1.09 -21.17 -11.06
C ALA A 133 0.37 -21.46 -10.63
N PRO A 134 1.29 -22.02 -11.46
CA PRO A 134 2.55 -22.54 -10.93
C PRO A 134 3.51 -21.50 -10.29
N PRO A 135 3.75 -20.31 -10.87
CA PRO A 135 4.59 -19.28 -10.23
C PRO A 135 3.93 -18.70 -8.98
N VAL A 136 2.60 -18.55 -9.02
CA VAL A 136 1.81 -17.99 -7.91
C VAL A 136 1.76 -18.97 -6.72
N GLU A 137 1.62 -20.27 -6.97
CA GLU A 137 1.72 -21.32 -5.94
C GLU A 137 3.11 -21.38 -5.29
N ALA A 138 4.18 -21.18 -6.08
CA ALA A 138 5.54 -21.11 -5.55
C ALA A 138 5.75 -19.89 -4.64
N LEU A 139 5.30 -18.71 -5.09
CA LEU A 139 5.32 -17.48 -4.30
C LEU A 139 4.46 -17.58 -3.03
N ASP A 140 3.27 -18.15 -3.14
CA ASP A 140 2.38 -18.44 -2.01
C ASP A 140 3.10 -19.36 -1.00
N ALA A 141 3.72 -20.45 -1.46
CA ALA A 141 4.48 -21.37 -0.60
C ALA A 141 5.69 -20.69 0.08
N ALA A 142 6.43 -19.85 -0.63
CA ALA A 142 7.54 -19.07 -0.07
C ALA A 142 7.03 -18.12 1.03
N MET A 143 5.94 -17.40 0.76
CA MET A 143 5.33 -16.44 1.68
C MET A 143 4.59 -17.09 2.85
N ARG A 144 4.11 -18.34 2.73
CA ARG A 144 3.43 -19.13 3.77
C ARG A 144 4.30 -19.57 4.94
N GLY A 145 5.62 -19.48 4.85
CA GLY A 145 6.48 -19.78 6.00
C GLY A 145 6.00 -18.98 7.22
N ASN A 146 5.68 -19.65 8.34
CA ASN A 146 5.03 -19.02 9.50
C ASN A 146 5.63 -17.65 9.85
N ALA A 147 4.81 -16.71 10.29
CA ALA A 147 5.22 -15.42 10.85
C ALA A 147 6.49 -15.51 11.73
N ASP A 148 6.52 -16.51 12.60
CA ASP A 148 7.62 -16.75 13.55
C ASP A 148 8.90 -17.32 12.90
N ASN A 149 8.80 -17.89 11.70
CA ASN A 149 9.92 -18.32 10.86
C ASN A 149 10.53 -17.15 10.05
N TRP A 150 9.93 -15.95 10.05
CA TRP A 150 10.48 -14.67 9.56
C TRP A 150 11.03 -13.81 10.72
N ILE A 151 11.49 -14.48 11.79
CA ILE A 151 12.18 -13.93 12.98
C ILE A 151 13.58 -14.61 13.15
N LEU A 152 14.02 -15.39 12.16
CA LEU A 152 15.30 -16.09 12.16
C LEU A 152 16.16 -15.52 11.04
N SER A 153 17.47 -15.38 11.29
CA SER A 153 18.54 -14.73 10.49
C SER A 153 18.69 -15.08 8.99
N SER A 154 17.73 -15.80 8.44
CA SER A 154 17.43 -16.03 7.04
C SER A 154 16.43 -15.03 6.43
N THR A 155 15.77 -14.15 7.20
CA THR A 155 14.59 -13.43 6.70
C THR A 155 14.91 -12.51 5.53
N GLY A 156 16.05 -11.81 5.55
CA GLY A 156 16.52 -11.02 4.40
C GLY A 156 16.75 -11.85 3.12
N LYS A 157 17.15 -13.12 3.23
CA LYS A 157 17.29 -14.03 2.07
C LYS A 157 15.93 -14.47 1.53
N LYS A 158 14.96 -14.71 2.42
CA LYS A 158 13.58 -15.07 2.04
C LYS A 158 12.85 -13.90 1.36
N LEU A 159 13.09 -12.65 1.82
CA LEU A 159 12.59 -11.45 1.16
C LEU A 159 13.16 -11.31 -0.26
N ALA A 160 14.48 -11.50 -0.43
CA ALA A 160 15.12 -11.47 -1.73
C ALA A 160 14.60 -12.60 -2.66
N GLU A 161 14.42 -13.81 -2.15
CA GLU A 161 13.85 -14.95 -2.89
C GLU A 161 12.40 -14.70 -3.30
N ALA A 162 11.56 -14.19 -2.39
CA ALA A 162 10.18 -13.83 -2.69
C ALA A 162 10.10 -12.67 -3.71
N SER A 163 10.93 -11.63 -3.58
CA SER A 163 11.00 -10.54 -4.57
C SER A 163 11.45 -11.03 -5.94
N GLY A 164 12.40 -11.97 -5.98
CA GLY A 164 12.80 -12.68 -7.21
C GLY A 164 11.61 -13.40 -7.86
N GLN A 165 10.86 -14.20 -7.10
CA GLN A 165 9.69 -14.92 -7.59
C GLN A 165 8.55 -13.98 -8.06
N VAL A 166 8.36 -12.83 -7.41
CA VAL A 166 7.43 -11.79 -7.92
C VAL A 166 7.96 -11.17 -9.22
N GLY A 167 9.28 -10.98 -9.35
CA GLY A 167 9.93 -10.55 -10.59
C GLY A 167 9.72 -11.55 -11.74
N ASP A 168 10.00 -12.83 -11.50
CA ASP A 168 9.78 -13.92 -12.47
C ASP A 168 8.31 -14.02 -12.90
N TYR A 169 7.36 -13.71 -12.00
CA TYR A 169 5.94 -13.61 -12.33
C TYR A 169 5.61 -12.34 -13.12
N LEU A 170 6.21 -11.19 -12.79
CA LEU A 170 6.04 -9.93 -13.52
C LEU A 170 6.54 -10.04 -14.97
N GLU A 171 7.69 -10.68 -15.21
CA GLU A 171 8.23 -10.87 -16.56
C GLU A 171 7.28 -11.67 -17.48
N GLN A 172 6.45 -12.55 -16.91
CA GLN A 172 5.47 -13.32 -17.69
C GLN A 172 4.35 -12.44 -18.27
N PHE A 173 4.07 -11.26 -17.69
CA PHE A 173 3.12 -10.30 -18.27
C PHE A 173 3.68 -9.57 -19.51
N ASP A 174 4.99 -9.36 -19.57
CA ASP A 174 5.64 -8.76 -20.75
C ASP A 174 5.87 -9.81 -21.87
N GLN A 175 5.96 -11.10 -21.52
CA GLN A 175 6.23 -12.20 -22.48
C GLN A 175 4.97 -12.85 -23.09
N ALA A 176 3.82 -12.86 -22.39
CA ALA A 176 2.64 -13.59 -22.83
C ALA A 176 1.41 -12.67 -23.00
N SER A 177 0.75 -12.76 -24.15
CA SER A 177 -0.51 -12.04 -24.46
C SER A 177 -1.74 -12.51 -23.66
N GLY A 178 -1.57 -13.18 -22.51
CA GLY A 178 -2.62 -13.91 -21.81
C GLY A 178 -2.53 -13.95 -20.28
N THR A 179 -1.38 -13.58 -19.70
CA THR A 179 -1.16 -13.36 -18.26
C THR A 179 -1.72 -11.99 -17.91
N ALA A 180 -2.93 -11.97 -17.36
CA ALA A 180 -3.64 -10.76 -16.94
C ALA A 180 -4.71 -11.13 -15.91
N PHE A 181 -4.97 -10.26 -14.94
CA PHE A 181 -6.08 -10.48 -14.02
C PHE A 181 -7.42 -10.51 -14.78
N ALA A 182 -8.40 -11.24 -14.26
CA ALA A 182 -9.69 -11.39 -14.91
C ALA A 182 -10.43 -10.03 -15.02
N ALA A 183 -11.01 -9.77 -16.20
CA ALA A 183 -11.62 -8.48 -16.52
C ALA A 183 -12.90 -8.13 -15.74
N ASN A 184 -13.54 -9.13 -15.13
CA ASN A 184 -14.73 -8.98 -14.28
C ASN A 184 -14.39 -8.67 -12.81
N GLY A 185 -13.12 -8.46 -12.46
CA GLY A 185 -12.73 -8.23 -11.06
C GLY A 185 -12.73 -9.49 -10.19
N GLN A 186 -12.70 -10.69 -10.78
CA GLN A 186 -12.55 -11.95 -10.03
C GLN A 186 -11.37 -11.87 -9.06
N GLY A 187 -11.56 -12.38 -7.84
CA GLY A 187 -10.57 -12.32 -6.76
C GLY A 187 -10.60 -11.05 -5.90
N LEU A 188 -11.19 -9.94 -6.37
CA LEU A 188 -11.23 -8.68 -5.60
C LEU A 188 -11.92 -8.85 -4.24
N ALA A 189 -13.13 -9.40 -4.20
CA ALA A 189 -13.86 -9.61 -2.95
C ALA A 189 -13.11 -10.56 -1.99
N ALA A 190 -12.49 -11.62 -2.52
CA ALA A 190 -11.67 -12.55 -1.73
C ALA A 190 -10.43 -11.88 -1.12
N TRP A 191 -9.76 -11.02 -1.90
CA TRP A 191 -8.64 -10.22 -1.42
C TRP A 191 -9.07 -9.23 -0.34
N LEU A 192 -10.16 -8.49 -0.54
CA LEU A 192 -10.69 -7.54 0.44
C LEU A 192 -11.07 -8.24 1.76
N GLY A 193 -11.78 -9.37 1.70
CA GLY A 193 -12.11 -10.18 2.88
C GLY A 193 -10.87 -10.70 3.62
N ALA A 194 -9.82 -11.09 2.89
CA ALA A 194 -8.53 -11.48 3.48
C ALA A 194 -7.81 -10.30 4.17
N VAL A 195 -7.85 -9.10 3.58
CA VAL A 195 -7.32 -7.86 4.18
C VAL A 195 -8.05 -7.54 5.49
N ARG A 196 -9.39 -7.55 5.48
CA ARG A 196 -10.22 -7.33 6.68
C ARG A 196 -9.86 -8.30 7.81
N THR A 197 -9.73 -9.58 7.47
CA THR A 197 -9.33 -10.65 8.40
C THR A 197 -7.97 -10.39 9.07
N LYS A 198 -7.02 -9.74 8.39
CA LYS A 198 -5.72 -9.37 8.99
C LYS A 198 -5.75 -8.06 9.79
N LEU A 199 -6.60 -7.10 9.41
CA LEU A 199 -6.73 -5.82 10.12
C LEU A 199 -7.51 -5.96 11.43
N ALA A 200 -8.54 -6.81 11.48
CA ALA A 200 -9.43 -6.90 12.64
C ALA A 200 -8.71 -7.13 13.99
N PRO A 201 -7.73 -8.05 14.13
CA PRO A 201 -7.01 -8.23 15.39
C PRO A 201 -6.14 -7.02 15.79
N LEU A 202 -5.71 -6.18 14.86
CA LEU A 202 -4.99 -4.93 15.17
C LEU A 202 -5.96 -3.87 15.65
N THR A 203 -7.11 -3.70 14.98
CA THR A 203 -8.17 -2.79 15.40
C THR A 203 -8.65 -3.12 16.82
N GLU A 204 -8.84 -4.41 17.13
CA GLU A 204 -9.22 -4.88 18.47
C GLU A 204 -8.20 -4.50 19.54
N ARG A 205 -6.91 -4.83 19.35
CA ARG A 205 -5.84 -4.51 20.33
C ARG A 205 -5.66 -3.00 20.52
N LEU A 206 -5.72 -2.23 19.43
CA LEU A 206 -5.66 -0.77 19.50
C LEU A 206 -6.85 -0.19 20.27
N SER A 207 -8.07 -0.66 20.00
CA SER A 207 -9.28 -0.25 20.73
C SER A 207 -9.18 -0.60 22.21
N ALA A 208 -8.70 -1.80 22.53
CA ALA A 208 -8.52 -2.26 23.90
C ALA A 208 -7.51 -1.40 24.68
N SER A 209 -6.47 -0.90 24.01
CA SER A 209 -5.48 -0.02 24.63
C SER A 209 -6.03 1.35 25.05
N VAL A 210 -7.22 1.75 24.60
CA VAL A 210 -7.82 3.07 24.89
C VAL A 210 -8.31 3.16 26.34
N GLY A 211 -8.80 2.06 26.91
CA GLY A 211 -9.28 1.98 28.31
C GLY A 211 -10.58 2.72 28.64
N ASP A 212 -11.04 3.62 27.77
CA ASP A 212 -12.29 4.37 27.89
C ASP A 212 -13.37 3.75 26.98
N ALA A 213 -14.30 3.01 27.60
CA ALA A 213 -15.37 2.31 26.89
C ALA A 213 -16.45 3.25 26.33
N ASP A 214 -16.62 4.46 26.87
CA ASP A 214 -17.67 5.38 26.41
C ASP A 214 -17.19 6.22 25.23
N MET A 215 -15.93 6.65 25.25
CA MET A 215 -15.27 7.28 24.09
C MET A 215 -15.16 6.33 22.88
N LEU A 216 -14.96 5.03 23.10
CA LEU A 216 -15.03 4.02 22.03
C LEU A 216 -16.44 3.95 21.39
N LYS A 217 -17.50 3.90 22.21
CA LYS A 217 -18.90 3.86 21.73
C LYS A 217 -19.27 5.12 20.96
N GLU A 218 -18.86 6.30 21.42
CA GLU A 218 -19.13 7.58 20.75
C GLU A 218 -18.55 7.61 19.33
N LEU A 219 -17.39 6.99 19.13
CA LEU A 219 -16.72 6.86 17.83
C LEU A 219 -17.18 5.64 17.01
N GLY A 220 -18.20 4.90 17.48
CA GLY A 220 -18.72 3.70 16.80
C GLY A 220 -17.76 2.50 16.82
N ILE A 221 -16.77 2.50 17.71
CA ILE A 221 -15.77 1.44 17.84
C ILE A 221 -16.28 0.38 18.82
N ALA A 222 -16.12 -0.90 18.47
CA ALA A 222 -16.49 -2.00 19.35
C ALA A 222 -15.65 -1.97 20.65
N VAL A 223 -16.32 -2.07 21.80
CA VAL A 223 -15.65 -2.17 23.10
C VAL A 223 -15.23 -3.64 23.32
N PRO A 224 -13.92 -3.95 23.43
CA PRO A 224 -13.47 -5.32 23.61
C PRO A 224 -13.73 -5.81 25.04
N GLU A 225 -14.20 -7.05 25.18
CA GLU A 225 -14.62 -7.60 26.49
C GLU A 225 -13.44 -7.87 27.44
N SER A 226 -12.26 -8.24 26.90
CA SER A 226 -11.06 -8.49 27.71
C SER A 226 -9.76 -8.41 26.91
N ALA A 227 -9.13 -7.24 26.89
CA ALA A 227 -7.76 -7.10 26.37
C ALA A 227 -7.00 -5.98 27.12
N ASP A 228 -6.42 -6.29 28.28
CA ASP A 228 -5.41 -5.41 28.89
C ASP A 228 -4.10 -5.54 28.09
N VAL A 229 -3.94 -4.69 27.08
CA VAL A 229 -2.70 -4.58 26.32
C VAL A 229 -1.68 -3.81 27.17
N PRO A 230 -0.54 -4.41 27.56
CA PRO A 230 0.48 -3.72 28.33
C PRO A 230 0.93 -2.45 27.60
N TRP A 231 1.01 -1.33 28.31
CA TRP A 231 1.20 0.00 27.70
C TRP A 231 2.41 0.11 26.76
N TYR A 232 3.47 -0.66 27.02
CA TYR A 232 4.69 -0.70 26.20
C TYR A 232 4.52 -1.47 24.88
N ARG A 233 3.44 -2.24 24.68
CA ARG A 233 3.11 -2.90 23.40
C ARG A 233 2.23 -2.06 22.48
N VAL A 234 1.62 -1.01 23.00
CA VAL A 234 0.68 -0.15 22.25
C VAL A 234 1.38 0.58 21.11
N ASP A 235 2.66 0.94 21.29
CA ASP A 235 3.48 1.56 20.24
C ASP A 235 3.76 0.56 19.09
N ASN A 236 4.07 -0.69 19.41
CA ASN A 236 4.21 -1.77 18.43
C ASN A 236 2.93 -2.02 17.63
N ASP A 237 1.77 -2.11 18.31
CA ASP A 237 0.48 -2.28 17.62
C ASP A 237 0.16 -1.07 16.71
N LEU A 238 0.48 0.16 17.14
CA LEU A 238 0.32 1.36 16.33
C LEU A 238 1.24 1.32 15.09
N HIS A 239 2.52 0.99 15.26
CA HIS A 239 3.48 0.92 14.18
C HIS A 239 3.19 -0.22 13.19
N GLN A 240 2.74 -1.37 13.68
CA GLN A 240 2.28 -2.47 12.84
C GLN A 240 1.03 -2.09 12.03
N ALA A 241 0.05 -1.41 12.65
CA ALA A 241 -1.11 -0.87 11.94
C ALA A 241 -0.73 0.17 10.88
N ARG A 242 0.24 1.06 11.17
CA ARG A 242 0.80 1.99 10.18
C ARG A 242 1.48 1.26 9.02
N GLY A 243 2.21 0.19 9.28
CA GLY A 243 2.84 -0.65 8.25
C GLY A 243 1.84 -1.32 7.33
N GLN A 244 0.84 -2.01 7.90
CA GLN A 244 -0.25 -2.62 7.11
C GLN A 244 -1.01 -1.58 6.29
N SER A 245 -1.38 -0.45 6.90
CA SER A 245 -2.14 0.61 6.22
C SER A 245 -1.32 1.28 5.10
N TRP A 246 0.00 1.46 5.28
CA TRP A 246 0.89 1.98 4.24
C TRP A 246 0.94 1.05 3.04
N ALA A 247 1.22 -0.24 3.26
CA ALA A 247 1.28 -1.27 2.22
C ALA A 247 -0.06 -1.42 1.51
N LEU A 248 -1.16 -1.48 2.26
CA LEU A 248 -2.52 -1.57 1.72
C LEU A 248 -2.87 -0.34 0.88
N SER A 249 -2.45 0.88 1.26
CA SER A 249 -2.69 2.07 0.43
C SER A 249 -2.05 1.96 -0.96
N ARG A 250 -0.84 1.39 -1.05
CA ARG A 250 -0.15 1.18 -2.34
C ARG A 250 -0.84 0.10 -3.16
N LEU A 251 -1.20 -1.03 -2.54
CA LEU A 251 -1.92 -2.11 -3.21
C LEU A 251 -3.33 -1.69 -3.67
N MET A 252 -4.04 -0.87 -2.90
CA MET A 252 -5.35 -0.33 -3.33
C MET A 252 -5.23 0.67 -4.47
N ALA A 253 -4.16 1.47 -4.53
CA ALA A 253 -3.89 2.34 -5.68
C ALA A 253 -3.56 1.52 -6.94
N ALA A 254 -2.68 0.52 -6.80
CA ALA A 254 -2.29 -0.38 -7.88
C ALA A 254 -3.47 -1.21 -8.43
N MET A 255 -4.28 -1.78 -7.53
CA MET A 255 -5.46 -2.57 -7.89
C MET A 255 -6.57 -1.70 -8.49
N LEU A 256 -6.74 -0.44 -8.04
CA LEU A 256 -7.66 0.50 -8.69
C LEU A 256 -7.25 0.76 -10.14
N ARG A 257 -5.95 0.91 -10.39
CA ARG A 257 -5.41 1.12 -11.72
C ARG A 257 -5.69 -0.10 -12.61
N ASP A 258 -5.37 -1.30 -12.15
CA ASP A 258 -5.50 -2.53 -12.95
C ASP A 258 -6.96 -3.00 -13.16
N GLN A 259 -7.83 -2.77 -12.19
CA GLN A 259 -9.23 -3.25 -12.18
C GLN A 259 -10.26 -2.13 -12.20
N ARG A 260 -9.90 -0.94 -12.71
CA ARG A 260 -10.79 0.25 -12.73
C ARG A 260 -12.16 -0.05 -13.31
N ASP A 261 -12.22 -0.65 -14.49
CA ASP A 261 -13.46 -0.97 -15.21
C ASP A 261 -14.39 -1.88 -14.38
N ALA A 262 -13.83 -2.85 -13.64
CA ALA A 262 -14.59 -3.76 -12.80
C ALA A 262 -15.14 -3.04 -11.54
N ILE A 263 -14.33 -2.17 -10.94
CA ILE A 263 -14.72 -1.36 -9.78
C ILE A 263 -15.78 -0.31 -10.17
N GLU A 264 -15.66 0.30 -11.35
CA GLU A 264 -16.62 1.27 -11.90
C GLU A 264 -17.94 0.62 -12.31
N SER A 265 -17.90 -0.53 -13.00
CA SER A 265 -19.12 -1.26 -13.40
C SER A 265 -19.90 -1.85 -12.21
N ALA A 266 -19.23 -2.13 -11.10
CA ALA A 266 -19.87 -2.44 -9.82
C ALA A 266 -20.41 -1.21 -9.05
N GLY A 267 -20.16 0.01 -9.54
CA GLY A 267 -20.55 1.26 -8.86
C GLY A 267 -19.72 1.57 -7.60
N MET A 268 -18.56 0.94 -7.45
CA MET A 268 -17.77 0.95 -6.21
C MET A 268 -16.62 1.97 -6.19
N LEU A 269 -16.45 2.78 -7.26
CA LEU A 269 -15.33 3.72 -7.40
C LEU A 269 -15.23 4.72 -6.24
N ASP A 270 -16.33 5.39 -5.89
CA ASP A 270 -16.36 6.36 -4.80
C ASP A 270 -16.01 5.71 -3.46
N GLN A 271 -16.50 4.49 -3.22
CA GLN A 271 -16.21 3.75 -1.99
C GLN A 271 -14.74 3.34 -1.90
N TRP A 272 -14.15 2.97 -3.04
CA TRP A 272 -12.73 2.64 -3.13
C TRP A 272 -11.84 3.86 -2.85
N GLN A 273 -12.20 5.01 -3.39
CA GLN A 273 -11.52 6.28 -3.11
C GLN A 273 -11.68 6.71 -1.64
N ARG A 274 -12.86 6.52 -1.05
CA ARG A 274 -13.09 6.76 0.39
C ARG A 274 -12.17 5.89 1.27
N ALA A 275 -12.04 4.60 0.95
CA ALA A 275 -11.12 3.70 1.65
C ALA A 275 -9.65 4.12 1.51
N GLN A 276 -9.18 4.47 0.31
CA GLN A 276 -7.82 4.99 0.11
C GLN A 276 -7.56 6.28 0.90
N ALA A 277 -8.48 7.25 0.85
CA ALA A 277 -8.35 8.50 1.59
C ALA A 277 -8.33 8.27 3.12
N GLU A 278 -9.03 7.25 3.64
CA GLU A 278 -8.97 6.88 5.04
C GLU A 278 -7.64 6.22 5.42
N LEU A 279 -7.09 5.37 4.54
CA LEU A 279 -5.74 4.81 4.68
C LEU A 279 -4.66 5.90 4.72
N GLU A 280 -4.76 6.94 3.89
CA GLU A 280 -3.83 8.07 3.92
C GLU A 280 -3.88 8.85 5.25
N ARG A 281 -5.06 8.93 5.89
CA ARG A 281 -5.21 9.55 7.22
C ARG A 281 -4.43 8.79 8.30
N THR A 282 -4.27 7.47 8.18
CA THR A 282 -3.43 6.67 9.10
C THR A 282 -1.94 7.04 9.02
N GLN A 283 -1.49 7.60 7.89
CA GLN A 283 -0.07 7.89 7.62
C GLN A 283 0.38 9.28 8.08
N ARG A 284 -0.54 10.11 8.58
CA ARG A 284 -0.24 11.46 9.11
C ARG A 284 0.90 11.44 10.14
N HIS A 285 1.65 12.54 10.21
CA HIS A 285 2.81 12.68 11.07
C HIS A 285 2.46 12.56 12.56
N LEU A 286 3.25 11.79 13.30
CA LEU A 286 3.15 11.68 14.76
C LEU A 286 4.01 12.78 15.38
N TRP A 287 3.38 13.71 16.11
CA TRP A 287 4.06 14.89 16.69
C TRP A 287 4.69 14.61 18.06
N SER A 288 4.38 13.47 18.67
CA SER A 288 5.00 13.00 19.92
C SER A 288 5.78 11.71 19.64
N PRO A 289 7.03 11.58 20.13
CA PRO A 289 7.78 10.34 20.06
C PRO A 289 7.32 9.28 21.08
N VAL A 290 6.42 9.65 22.00
CA VAL A 290 5.80 8.71 22.96
C VAL A 290 4.33 8.54 22.59
N VAL A 291 3.92 7.29 22.38
CA VAL A 291 2.50 6.90 22.25
C VAL A 291 1.88 6.81 23.63
N LEU A 292 0.87 7.66 23.87
CA LEU A 292 0.24 7.80 25.18
C LEU A 292 -1.23 7.41 25.12
N ARG A 293 -1.68 6.69 26.15
CA ARG A 293 -3.09 6.40 26.43
C ARG A 293 -3.73 7.65 27.03
N GLY A 294 -4.15 8.57 26.17
CA GLY A 294 -4.73 9.85 26.56
C GLY A 294 -6.23 9.75 26.89
N SER A 295 -6.64 10.23 28.06
CA SER A 295 -8.05 10.29 28.51
C SER A 295 -8.86 11.43 27.85
N GLY A 296 -8.60 11.76 26.58
CA GLY A 296 -9.21 12.86 25.83
C GLY A 296 -8.81 14.29 26.27
N PHE A 297 -8.60 14.54 27.56
CA PHE A 297 -8.38 15.87 28.15
C PHE A 297 -6.90 16.22 28.41
N GLY A 298 -5.95 15.48 27.84
CA GLY A 298 -4.51 15.70 28.01
C GLY A 298 -3.87 16.56 26.92
N ILE A 299 -2.65 17.04 27.17
CA ILE A 299 -1.82 17.78 26.18
C ILE A 299 -1.37 16.85 25.02
N PHE A 300 -1.52 15.53 25.17
CA PHE A 300 -1.06 14.53 24.23
C PHE A 300 -2.22 13.84 23.50
N ALA A 301 -2.08 13.67 22.18
CA ALA A 301 -3.06 12.98 21.36
C ALA A 301 -3.13 11.47 21.68
N ASN A 302 -4.36 10.92 21.72
CA ASN A 302 -4.59 9.48 21.79
C ASN A 302 -4.45 8.88 20.38
N TYR A 303 -3.20 8.59 19.96
CA TYR A 303 -2.92 7.96 18.67
C TYR A 303 -3.53 6.57 18.51
N PRO A 304 -3.54 5.69 19.53
CA PRO A 304 -4.16 4.37 19.41
C PRO A 304 -5.66 4.45 19.12
N LEU A 305 -6.39 5.34 19.80
CA LEU A 305 -7.80 5.63 19.49
C LEU A 305 -7.98 6.19 18.08
N THR A 306 -7.18 7.18 17.70
CA THR A 306 -7.23 7.78 16.36
C THR A 306 -6.99 6.73 15.27
N MET A 307 -6.06 5.81 15.49
CA MET A 307 -5.79 4.69 14.58
C MET A 307 -6.95 3.69 14.56
N ALA A 308 -7.46 3.26 15.72
CA ALA A 308 -8.60 2.35 15.82
C ALA A 308 -9.85 2.92 15.11
N HIS A 309 -10.14 4.21 15.29
CA HIS A 309 -11.21 4.92 14.58
C HIS A 309 -11.03 4.86 13.06
N HIS A 310 -9.84 5.20 12.54
CA HIS A 310 -9.55 5.12 11.11
C HIS A 310 -9.65 3.68 10.58
N LEU A 311 -9.11 2.69 11.30
CA LEU A 311 -9.20 1.27 10.92
C LEU A 311 -10.64 0.74 10.93
N THR A 312 -11.47 1.16 11.88
CA THR A 312 -12.91 0.80 11.93
C THR A 312 -13.65 1.36 10.71
N ARG A 313 -13.35 2.59 10.31
CA ARG A 313 -13.90 3.20 9.09
C ARG A 313 -13.38 2.54 7.81
N ILE A 314 -12.13 2.08 7.80
CA ILE A 314 -11.58 1.27 6.72
C ILE A 314 -12.30 -0.08 6.62
N ASP A 315 -12.49 -0.83 7.72
CA ASP A 315 -13.21 -2.11 7.68
C ASP A 315 -14.65 -1.94 7.17
N ALA A 316 -15.39 -0.93 7.65
CA ALA A 316 -16.71 -0.59 7.13
C ALA A 316 -16.67 -0.32 5.62
N SER A 317 -15.66 0.41 5.13
CA SER A 317 -15.50 0.61 3.68
C SER A 317 -15.18 -0.67 2.91
N LEU A 318 -14.35 -1.56 3.48
CA LEU A 318 -14.00 -2.85 2.88
C LEU A 318 -15.20 -3.82 2.87
N VAL A 319 -16.09 -3.79 3.87
CA VAL A 319 -17.35 -4.56 3.88
C VAL A 319 -18.22 -4.19 2.68
N GLU A 320 -18.43 -2.90 2.44
CA GLU A 320 -19.24 -2.41 1.31
C GLU A 320 -18.61 -2.78 -0.04
N LEU A 321 -17.27 -2.66 -0.16
CA LEU A 321 -16.54 -3.06 -1.37
C LEU A 321 -16.61 -4.58 -1.61
N GLU A 322 -16.42 -5.40 -0.57
CA GLU A 322 -16.52 -6.86 -0.65
C GLU A 322 -17.92 -7.30 -1.11
N ALA A 323 -18.96 -6.71 -0.52
CA ALA A 323 -20.35 -6.99 -0.90
C ALA A 323 -20.68 -6.52 -2.32
N GLY A 324 -20.25 -5.32 -2.71
CA GLY A 324 -20.48 -4.76 -4.05
C GLY A 324 -19.75 -5.52 -5.16
N LEU A 325 -18.52 -5.95 -4.91
CA LEU A 325 -17.68 -6.67 -5.89
C LEU A 325 -17.92 -8.19 -5.92
N ALA A 326 -18.64 -8.75 -4.93
CA ALA A 326 -19.11 -10.14 -4.98
C ALA A 326 -20.35 -10.33 -5.88
N ILE A 327 -21.02 -9.24 -6.26
CA ILE A 327 -22.19 -9.26 -7.15
C ILE A 327 -21.70 -9.19 -8.60
N GLU A 328 -21.78 -10.33 -9.30
CA GLU A 328 -21.54 -10.42 -10.76
C GLU A 328 -22.25 -9.27 -11.52
N PRO A 329 -21.54 -8.48 -12.36
CA PRO A 329 -22.12 -7.35 -13.09
C PRO A 329 -22.96 -7.80 -14.30
N SER A 330 -24.04 -8.55 -14.02
CA SER A 330 -24.90 -9.18 -15.03
C SER A 330 -26.39 -9.13 -14.65
N ARG A 331 -26.91 -7.94 -14.33
CA ARG A 331 -28.39 -7.74 -14.28
C ARG A 331 -28.96 -6.33 -14.54
N SER A 332 -28.15 -5.27 -14.61
CA SER A 332 -28.65 -3.87 -14.69
C SER A 332 -28.55 -3.21 -16.07
N SER A 333 -28.73 -3.95 -17.17
CA SER A 333 -28.76 -3.38 -18.53
C SER A 333 -29.47 -4.25 -19.59
N ARG A 334 -30.55 -4.95 -19.22
CA ARG A 334 -31.44 -5.57 -20.21
C ARG A 334 -32.91 -5.34 -19.89
N SER A 335 -33.36 -4.14 -20.21
CA SER A 335 -34.78 -3.84 -20.42
C SER A 335 -35.24 -4.59 -21.69
N GLU A 336 -35.72 -5.82 -21.54
CA GLU A 336 -36.35 -6.53 -22.65
C GLU A 336 -37.68 -5.85 -23.02
N PRO A 337 -37.95 -5.58 -24.31
CA PRO A 337 -39.28 -5.19 -24.74
C PRO A 337 -40.21 -6.41 -24.63
N SER A 338 -41.32 -6.24 -23.91
CA SER A 338 -42.34 -7.29 -23.75
C SER A 338 -42.96 -7.65 -25.10
N ALA A 339 -42.58 -8.82 -25.64
CA ALA A 339 -43.25 -9.45 -26.76
C ALA A 339 -44.38 -10.36 -26.24
N GLY A 340 -45.61 -9.87 -26.30
CA GLY A 340 -46.82 -10.64 -25.94
C GLY A 340 -47.54 -11.20 -27.17
N GLU A 341 -48.09 -12.40 -27.00
CA GLU A 341 -49.11 -13.09 -27.80
C GLU A 341 -48.94 -13.26 -29.33
N GLN A 342 -48.63 -14.50 -29.73
CA GLN A 342 -49.25 -15.13 -30.90
C GLN A 342 -50.12 -16.32 -30.43
N PRO A 343 -51.39 -16.44 -30.86
CA PRO A 343 -52.19 -17.65 -30.66
C PRO A 343 -52.01 -18.65 -31.80
N SER A 344 -52.12 -19.94 -31.47
CA SER A 344 -51.97 -21.09 -32.38
C SER A 344 -53.22 -21.34 -33.24
N ALA A 345 -53.04 -21.99 -34.40
CA ALA A 345 -54.10 -22.69 -35.12
C ALA A 345 -53.51 -23.91 -35.86
N GLU A 346 -54.23 -25.04 -35.82
CA GLU A 346 -53.82 -26.35 -36.37
C GLU A 346 -54.16 -26.55 -37.85
N GLU A 347 -53.43 -27.49 -38.46
CA GLU A 347 -53.78 -28.37 -39.59
C GLU A 347 -54.61 -27.84 -40.79
N GLN A 348 -54.01 -27.86 -41.99
CA GLN A 348 -54.37 -28.86 -43.03
C GLN A 348 -53.44 -28.82 -44.26
N GLN A 349 -52.95 -29.99 -44.67
CA GLN A 349 -52.47 -30.33 -46.02
C GLN A 349 -53.61 -31.07 -46.77
N PRO A 350 -53.61 -31.26 -48.13
CA PRO A 350 -52.42 -31.61 -48.93
C PRO A 350 -52.37 -31.13 -50.41
N SER A 351 -51.31 -31.57 -51.12
CA SER A 351 -51.18 -31.69 -52.60
C SER A 351 -51.01 -30.39 -53.41
N ALA A 352 -50.12 -30.26 -54.42
CA ALA A 352 -49.45 -31.26 -55.26
C ALA A 352 -48.34 -30.63 -56.14
N SER A 353 -47.51 -31.49 -56.75
CA SER A 353 -46.74 -31.27 -58.02
C SER A 353 -45.45 -30.42 -58.00
N GLU A 354 -44.32 -31.11 -58.16
CA GLU A 354 -43.16 -30.73 -58.99
C GLU A 354 -43.57 -30.65 -60.50
N PRO A 355 -42.75 -30.18 -61.48
CA PRO A 355 -41.27 -30.14 -61.45
C PRO A 355 -40.52 -28.98 -62.17
N SER A 356 -39.20 -28.98 -61.97
CA SER A 356 -38.08 -28.64 -62.87
C SER A 356 -38.12 -27.44 -63.83
N SER A 357 -37.05 -26.63 -63.77
CA SER A 357 -36.11 -26.50 -64.90
C SER A 357 -34.77 -25.86 -64.48
N GLU A 358 -33.66 -26.43 -64.96
CA GLU A 358 -32.30 -25.88 -64.84
C GLU A 358 -32.08 -24.65 -65.73
N GLN A 359 -31.10 -23.78 -65.41
CA GLN A 359 -30.11 -23.36 -66.41
C GLN A 359 -28.84 -22.71 -65.81
N GLU A 360 -27.72 -22.97 -66.48
CA GLU A 360 -26.35 -22.56 -66.11
C GLU A 360 -25.96 -21.17 -66.66
N GLY A 361 -24.88 -20.63 -66.08
CA GLY A 361 -23.92 -19.77 -66.76
C GLY A 361 -24.16 -18.25 -66.65
N GLN A 362 -23.16 -17.38 -66.79
CA GLN A 362 -21.70 -17.45 -66.69
C GLN A 362 -21.20 -15.99 -66.89
N GLU A 363 -19.92 -15.74 -66.60
CA GLU A 363 -19.14 -14.57 -67.06
C GLU A 363 -19.40 -13.16 -66.49
N ALA A 364 -18.33 -12.64 -65.86
CA ALA A 364 -17.97 -11.22 -65.87
C ALA A 364 -17.23 -10.88 -67.17
N PRO A 365 -17.02 -9.59 -67.49
CA PRO A 365 -15.65 -9.08 -67.38
C PRO A 365 -15.55 -7.67 -66.76
N ALA A 366 -14.32 -7.13 -66.76
CA ALA A 366 -13.86 -5.95 -66.02
C ALA A 366 -13.89 -4.63 -66.83
N GLU A 367 -12.96 -3.71 -66.52
CA GLU A 367 -12.71 -2.36 -67.11
C GLU A 367 -13.68 -1.23 -66.67
N GLU A 368 -13.24 0.02 -66.42
CA GLU A 368 -11.89 0.58 -66.15
C GLU A 368 -11.99 2.01 -65.56
N ALA A 369 -10.82 2.64 -65.32
CA ALA A 369 -10.54 4.09 -65.35
C ALA A 369 -11.05 5.04 -64.24
N SER A 370 -10.09 5.50 -63.42
CA SER A 370 -10.09 6.84 -62.80
C SER A 370 -9.94 7.96 -63.85
N PRO A 371 -10.09 9.23 -63.46
CA PRO A 371 -8.96 10.15 -63.66
C PRO A 371 -8.61 11.04 -62.46
N GLU A 372 -7.40 11.59 -62.50
CA GLU A 372 -6.81 12.56 -61.56
C GLU A 372 -7.20 14.02 -61.85
N ALA A 373 -6.61 14.94 -61.06
CA ALA A 373 -6.36 16.36 -61.29
C ALA A 373 -7.49 17.36 -60.94
N GLU A 374 -7.22 18.57 -60.42
CA GLU A 374 -5.97 19.16 -59.86
C GLU A 374 -6.28 20.44 -59.04
N GLN A 375 -5.33 20.85 -58.17
CA GLN A 375 -4.98 22.22 -57.73
C GLN A 375 -6.06 23.21 -57.18
N GLY A 376 -5.72 23.90 -56.07
CA GLY A 376 -6.49 25.09 -55.63
C GLY A 376 -6.17 25.67 -54.24
N ALA A 377 -4.99 26.28 -54.06
CA ALA A 377 -4.69 27.26 -52.99
C ALA A 377 -4.20 28.56 -53.68
N PRO A 378 -4.44 29.79 -53.17
CA PRO A 378 -3.95 30.28 -51.86
C PRO A 378 -5.07 31.01 -51.05
N THR A 379 -4.88 31.89 -50.03
CA THR A 379 -3.72 32.67 -49.53
C THR A 379 -3.79 32.97 -48.03
N ASP A 380 -2.64 33.39 -47.49
CA ASP A 380 -2.43 34.19 -46.27
C ASP A 380 -3.40 35.37 -46.03
N GLU A 381 -3.66 35.68 -44.76
CA GLU A 381 -3.48 37.05 -44.24
C GLU A 381 -3.18 37.07 -42.73
N THR A 382 -2.60 38.17 -42.24
CA THR A 382 -1.76 38.23 -41.03
C THR A 382 -2.23 39.30 -40.04
N SER A 383 -2.28 38.99 -38.73
CA SER A 383 -2.19 39.93 -37.57
C SER A 383 -2.17 39.08 -36.28
N SER A 384 -1.20 39.09 -35.36
CA SER A 384 -0.35 40.14 -34.77
C SER A 384 -1.10 41.18 -33.93
N GLU A 385 -1.21 40.94 -32.63
CA GLU A 385 -1.06 41.99 -31.61
C GLU A 385 -0.59 41.39 -30.27
N ALA A 386 0.25 42.14 -29.54
CA ALA A 386 0.86 41.69 -28.29
C ALA A 386 1.25 42.89 -27.40
N GLU A 387 0.78 42.93 -26.15
CA GLU A 387 1.32 43.72 -25.03
C GLU A 387 0.86 43.00 -23.73
N GLN A 388 1.74 42.42 -22.93
CA GLN A 388 2.63 43.03 -21.92
C GLN A 388 1.93 43.91 -20.88
N SER A 389 1.87 43.42 -19.64
CA SER A 389 2.28 44.18 -18.43
C SER A 389 2.26 43.32 -17.16
N ALA A 390 3.29 43.48 -16.33
CA ALA A 390 3.44 43.00 -14.95
C ALA A 390 4.43 43.96 -14.24
N PRO A 391 4.70 43.86 -12.93
CA PRO A 391 3.91 43.34 -11.80
C PRO A 391 3.58 44.47 -10.80
N ALA A 392 3.10 44.15 -9.59
CA ALA A 392 3.06 45.09 -8.46
C ALA A 392 3.46 44.40 -7.15
N GLU A 393 4.16 45.14 -6.29
CA GLU A 393 4.93 44.68 -5.13
C GLU A 393 4.40 45.34 -3.83
N GLU A 394 4.73 44.72 -2.69
CA GLU A 394 4.61 45.14 -1.27
C GLU A 394 3.79 46.39 -0.84
N ALA A 395 3.01 46.24 0.25
CA ALA A 395 2.97 47.20 1.36
C ALA A 395 2.39 46.60 2.66
N SER A 396 3.19 46.55 3.72
CA SER A 396 2.71 46.54 5.12
C SER A 396 2.31 47.95 5.56
N PRO A 397 1.58 48.09 6.68
CA PRO A 397 2.05 49.06 7.66
C PRO A 397 2.01 48.53 9.11
N GLU A 398 3.01 48.92 9.89
CA GLU A 398 2.97 48.89 11.35
C GLU A 398 2.25 50.14 11.92
N ASP A 399 1.81 49.98 13.17
CA ASP A 399 1.67 51.01 14.21
C ASP A 399 0.56 52.08 14.12
N GLN A 400 -0.44 51.93 15.00
CA GLN A 400 -0.88 53.05 15.84
C GLN A 400 -1.62 52.59 17.11
N ALA A 401 -1.26 53.20 18.23
CA ALA A 401 -1.75 52.88 19.57
C ALA A 401 -3.09 53.54 19.93
N ALA A 402 -3.84 52.91 20.86
CA ALA A 402 -4.80 53.60 21.73
C ALA A 402 -5.15 52.76 22.99
N ALA A 403 -5.17 53.44 24.15
CA ALA A 403 -5.67 53.03 25.47
C ALA A 403 -4.88 51.95 26.26
#